data_AF-A0A528B0L8-F1
#
_entry.id   AF-A0A528B0L8-F1
#
_cell.length_a   1.000
_cell.length_b   1.000
_cell.length_c   1.000
_cell.angle_alpha   90.00
_cell.angle_beta   90.00
_cell.angle_gamma   90.00
#
_symmetry.space_group_name_H-M   'P 1'
#
loop_
_entity.id
_entity.type
_entity.pdbx_description
1 polymer ?
#
loop_
_entity_poly.entity_id
_entity_poly.type
_entity_poly.pdbx_seq_one_letter_code
_entity_poly.pdbx_strand_id
1 'polypeptide(L)'
;MSKPWANFSSNLKLACSTHRSVSDLCRTIGINRQQFNRYLNAGTLPSAHNLLTIAAAFGLEPADFDLSSGVFRSKLSERRRQTALQGPLADAFPGDLHALRPYLGFYQAWHTSLSWPDRIVCACAHLRENGGQVLVSSLERIEDAENGIVQRSRYTGLAAYRHQRIFLTELTRGDAPTFGQTILMPFETYQRRYLRGVTMGISWRNNNLPYATRTV
;
A
#
# COMPACT_ATOMS: atom_id res chain seq x y z
N MET A 1 39.20 -11.14 -12.91
CA MET A 1 38.54 -12.35 -12.35
C MET A 1 37.56 -11.87 -11.29
N SER A 2 36.26 -12.01 -11.53
CA SER A 2 35.19 -11.54 -10.64
C SER A 2 35.17 -12.38 -9.37
N LYS A 3 35.26 -11.74 -8.20
CA LYS A 3 35.19 -12.41 -6.89
C LYS A 3 33.89 -13.24 -6.81
N PRO A 4 33.93 -14.53 -6.42
CA PRO A 4 32.71 -15.31 -6.25
C PRO A 4 31.91 -14.74 -5.07
N TRP A 5 30.63 -14.44 -5.30
CA TRP A 5 29.76 -13.94 -4.25
C TRP A 5 29.26 -15.11 -3.41
N ALA A 6 30.01 -15.44 -2.36
CA ALA A 6 29.78 -16.61 -1.53
C ALA A 6 28.42 -16.57 -0.81
N ASN A 7 27.89 -15.37 -0.52
CA ASN A 7 26.69 -15.21 0.29
C ASN A 7 25.40 -14.97 -0.53
N PHE A 8 25.52 -14.74 -1.84
CA PHE A 8 24.42 -14.24 -2.67
C PHE A 8 23.16 -15.12 -2.63
N SER A 9 23.29 -16.41 -2.92
CA SER A 9 22.15 -17.34 -2.97
C SER A 9 21.43 -17.43 -1.63
N SER A 10 22.18 -17.54 -0.53
CA SER A 10 21.65 -17.63 0.83
C SER A 10 20.92 -16.34 1.25
N ASN A 11 21.51 -15.18 0.97
CA ASN A 11 20.91 -13.88 1.28
C ASN A 11 19.69 -13.60 0.38
N LEU A 12 19.72 -13.98 -0.89
CA LEU A 12 18.57 -13.87 -1.80
C LEU A 12 17.41 -14.76 -1.33
N LYS A 13 17.67 -15.99 -0.89
CA LYS A 13 16.64 -16.86 -0.29
C LYS A 13 16.01 -16.21 0.94
N LEU A 14 16.84 -15.63 1.81
CA LEU A 14 16.37 -14.92 2.99
C LEU A 14 15.53 -13.70 2.64
N ALA A 15 15.91 -12.92 1.63
CA ALA A 15 15.10 -11.80 1.16
C ALA A 15 13.76 -12.27 0.59
N CYS A 16 13.76 -13.36 -0.20
CA CYS A 16 12.57 -13.94 -0.80
C CYS A 16 11.60 -14.54 0.23
N SER A 17 12.08 -15.07 1.35
CA SER A 17 11.23 -15.61 2.43
C SER A 17 10.31 -14.56 3.04
N THR A 18 10.53 -13.30 2.68
CA THR A 18 9.78 -12.18 3.20
C THR A 18 8.64 -11.69 2.32
N HIS A 19 8.48 -12.30 1.14
CA HIS A 19 7.35 -12.08 0.23
C HIS A 19 6.37 -13.26 0.31
N ARG A 20 5.12 -13.00 -0.12
CA ARG A 20 4.05 -14.02 -0.16
C ARG A 20 4.42 -15.23 -1.01
N SER A 21 5.05 -15.00 -2.17
CA SER A 21 5.60 -16.07 -3.00
C SER A 21 6.70 -15.55 -3.94
N VAL A 22 7.63 -16.43 -4.31
CA VAL A 22 8.67 -16.13 -5.33
C VAL A 22 8.03 -15.85 -6.69
N SER A 23 6.89 -16.48 -7.00
CA SER A 23 6.20 -16.31 -8.27
C SER A 23 5.63 -14.90 -8.42
N ASP A 24 5.07 -14.35 -7.35
CA ASP A 24 4.54 -12.98 -7.34
C ASP A 24 5.69 -11.98 -7.49
N LEU A 25 6.81 -12.19 -6.78
CA LEU A 25 8.00 -11.37 -6.91
C LEU A 25 8.51 -11.34 -8.36
N CYS A 26 8.65 -12.51 -9.00
CA CYS A 26 9.12 -12.62 -10.39
C CYS A 26 8.24 -11.83 -11.38
N ARG A 27 6.92 -11.87 -11.20
CA ARG A 27 5.96 -11.09 -12.01
C ARG A 27 6.16 -9.59 -11.81
N THR A 28 6.38 -9.15 -10.57
CA THR A 28 6.60 -7.73 -10.25
C THR A 28 7.89 -7.19 -10.85
N ILE A 29 8.98 -7.96 -10.78
CA ILE A 29 10.30 -7.51 -11.25
C ILE A 29 10.57 -7.82 -12.73
N GLY A 30 9.65 -8.49 -13.42
CA GLY A 30 9.79 -8.82 -14.84
C GLY A 30 10.87 -9.86 -15.16
N ILE A 31 11.27 -10.69 -14.19
CA ILE A 31 12.29 -11.74 -14.38
C ILE A 31 11.61 -13.10 -14.54
N ASN A 32 12.04 -13.89 -15.52
CA ASN A 32 11.53 -15.24 -15.73
C ASN A 32 11.77 -16.12 -14.49
N ARG A 33 10.72 -16.82 -14.01
CA ARG A 33 10.79 -17.66 -12.81
C ARG A 33 11.84 -18.78 -12.90
N GLN A 34 12.01 -19.41 -14.06
CA GLN A 34 13.04 -20.44 -14.25
C GLN A 34 14.45 -19.83 -14.10
N GLN A 35 14.64 -18.64 -14.66
CA GLN A 35 15.88 -17.88 -14.50
C GLN A 35 16.11 -17.48 -13.04
N PHE A 36 15.08 -16.99 -12.35
CA PHE A 36 15.17 -16.61 -10.94
C PHE A 36 15.49 -17.80 -10.03
N ASN A 37 14.89 -18.97 -10.28
CA ASN A 37 15.19 -20.19 -9.53
C ASN A 37 16.65 -20.65 -9.68
N ARG A 38 17.31 -20.37 -10.81
CA ARG A 38 18.75 -20.63 -10.97
C ARG A 38 19.57 -19.75 -10.04
N TYR A 39 19.18 -18.50 -9.84
CA TYR A 39 19.84 -17.60 -8.88
C TYR A 39 19.69 -18.08 -7.44
N LEU A 40 18.52 -18.64 -7.09
CA LEU A 40 18.29 -19.21 -5.77
C LEU A 40 19.08 -20.50 -5.54
N ASN A 41 19.13 -21.43 -6.49
CA ASN A 41 19.59 -22.79 -6.19
C ASN A 41 20.89 -23.21 -6.88
N ALA A 42 21.21 -22.64 -8.03
CA ALA A 42 22.31 -23.09 -8.89
C ALA A 42 23.57 -22.21 -8.76
N GLY A 43 23.62 -21.29 -7.79
CA GLY A 43 24.78 -20.42 -7.55
C GLY A 43 25.13 -19.49 -8.73
N THR A 44 24.24 -19.37 -9.71
CA THR A 44 24.46 -18.53 -10.88
C THR A 44 24.17 -17.08 -10.52
N LEU A 45 25.10 -16.19 -10.84
CA LEU A 45 24.89 -14.76 -10.62
C LEU A 45 23.97 -14.17 -11.70
N PRO A 46 23.04 -13.28 -11.32
CA PRO A 46 22.30 -12.48 -12.30
C PRO A 46 23.22 -11.55 -13.10
N SER A 47 22.75 -11.11 -14.27
CA SER A 47 23.38 -9.99 -14.97
C SER A 47 23.32 -8.72 -14.11
N ALA A 48 24.21 -7.75 -14.35
CA ALA A 48 24.21 -6.49 -13.60
C ALA A 48 22.84 -5.79 -13.62
N HIS A 49 22.16 -5.82 -14.77
CA HIS A 49 20.80 -5.31 -14.92
C HIS A 49 19.81 -6.05 -14.00
N ASN A 50 19.77 -7.38 -14.07
CA ASN A 50 18.87 -8.17 -13.22
C ASN A 50 19.20 -8.02 -11.73
N LEU A 51 20.49 -7.90 -11.38
CA LEU A 51 20.92 -7.70 -10.01
C LEU A 51 20.44 -6.37 -9.45
N LEU A 52 20.52 -5.29 -10.24
CA LEU A 52 19.96 -3.98 -9.89
C LEU A 52 18.45 -4.07 -9.71
N THR A 53 17.73 -4.72 -10.64
CA THR A 53 16.27 -4.90 -10.55
C THR A 53 15.89 -5.70 -9.30
N ILE A 54 16.63 -6.76 -8.98
CA ILE A 54 16.44 -7.55 -7.77
C ILE A 54 16.70 -6.69 -6.53
N ALA A 55 17.83 -6.00 -6.47
CA ALA A 55 18.20 -5.18 -5.31
C ALA A 55 17.19 -4.05 -5.06
N ALA A 56 16.74 -3.38 -6.13
CA ALA A 56 15.68 -2.36 -6.06
C ALA A 56 14.37 -2.91 -5.49
N ALA A 57 13.98 -4.14 -5.84
CA ALA A 57 12.77 -4.78 -5.32
C ALA A 57 12.79 -4.98 -3.79
N PHE A 58 13.99 -5.05 -3.20
CA PHE A 58 14.20 -5.18 -1.75
C PHE A 58 14.68 -3.88 -1.08
N GLY A 59 14.85 -2.80 -1.84
CA GLY A 59 15.42 -1.54 -1.33
C GLY A 59 16.88 -1.65 -0.89
N LEU A 60 17.64 -2.57 -1.49
CA LEU A 60 19.03 -2.86 -1.20
C LEU A 60 19.94 -2.39 -2.35
N GLU A 61 21.24 -2.33 -2.09
CA GLU A 61 22.24 -2.21 -3.15
C GLU A 61 22.68 -3.60 -3.63
N PRO A 62 23.12 -3.76 -4.90
CA PRO A 62 23.67 -5.01 -5.40
C PRO A 62 24.68 -5.64 -4.45
N ALA A 63 25.64 -4.86 -3.97
CA ALA A 63 26.73 -5.32 -3.09
C ALA A 63 26.23 -5.87 -1.75
N ASP A 64 25.03 -5.49 -1.29
CA ASP A 64 24.50 -5.95 -0.01
C ASP A 64 24.29 -7.46 0.00
N PHE A 65 23.95 -8.08 -1.13
CA PHE A 65 23.70 -9.52 -1.18
C PHE A 65 24.94 -10.38 -0.93
N ASP A 66 26.15 -9.82 -1.02
CA ASP A 66 27.39 -10.55 -0.69
C ASP A 66 27.86 -10.34 0.76
N LEU A 67 27.15 -9.53 1.55
CA LEU A 67 27.45 -9.33 2.96
C LEU A 67 27.28 -10.62 3.76
N SER A 68 27.95 -10.70 4.91
CA SER A 68 27.71 -11.79 5.86
C SER A 68 26.24 -11.83 6.28
N SER A 69 25.71 -13.02 6.51
CA SER A 69 24.30 -13.24 6.77
C SER A 69 23.74 -12.41 7.93
N GLY A 70 24.55 -12.16 8.97
CA GLY A 70 24.18 -11.30 10.10
C GLY A 70 24.00 -9.83 9.69
N VAL A 71 24.97 -9.27 8.95
CA VAL A 71 24.91 -7.87 8.49
C VAL A 71 23.79 -7.68 7.47
N PHE A 72 23.61 -8.64 6.56
CA PHE A 72 22.51 -8.62 5.60
C PHE A 72 21.14 -8.65 6.29
N ARG A 73 20.97 -9.48 7.32
CA ARG A 73 19.73 -9.51 8.14
C ARG A 73 19.46 -8.15 8.78
N SER A 74 20.47 -7.51 9.36
CA SER A 74 20.33 -6.19 9.96
C SER A 74 19.89 -5.16 8.92
N LYS A 75 20.57 -5.06 7.77
CA LYS A 75 20.19 -4.13 6.69
C LYS A 75 18.78 -4.41 6.13
N LEU A 76 18.44 -5.67 5.88
CA LEU A 76 17.11 -6.05 5.41
C LEU A 76 16.03 -5.68 6.43
N SER A 77 16.30 -5.86 7.73
CA SER A 77 15.40 -5.46 8.83
C SER A 77 15.28 -3.94 8.99
N GLU A 78 16.37 -3.19 8.76
CA GLU A 78 16.38 -1.73 8.81
C GLU A 78 15.61 -1.15 7.64
N ARG A 79 15.78 -1.67 6.41
CA ARG A 79 14.95 -1.26 5.26
C ARG A 79 13.46 -1.51 5.50
N ARG A 80 13.11 -2.66 6.09
CA ARG A 80 11.73 -2.93 6.53
C ARG A 80 11.23 -1.93 7.56
N ARG A 81 12.07 -1.55 8.52
CA ARG A 81 11.75 -0.51 9.51
C ARG A 81 11.68 0.89 8.90
N GLN A 82 12.46 1.19 7.87
CA GLN A 82 12.38 2.45 7.13
C GLN A 82 11.14 2.54 6.24
N THR A 83 10.60 1.39 5.78
CA THR A 83 9.26 1.34 5.20
C THR A 83 8.14 1.35 6.24
N ALA A 84 8.45 1.13 7.52
CA ALA A 84 7.51 1.39 8.60
C ALA A 84 7.45 2.90 8.84
N LEU A 85 6.24 3.42 9.04
CA LEU A 85 6.03 4.82 9.41
C LEU A 85 6.98 5.20 10.56
N GLN A 86 7.76 6.25 10.38
CA GLN A 86 8.61 6.83 11.42
C GLN A 86 7.93 8.09 11.96
N GLY A 87 8.10 8.38 13.25
CA GLY A 87 7.53 9.56 13.91
C GLY A 87 6.28 9.27 14.75
N PRO A 88 5.58 10.31 15.25
CA PRO A 88 4.55 10.17 16.30
C PRO A 88 3.34 9.32 15.90
N LEU A 89 3.15 9.04 14.61
CA LEU A 89 2.08 8.17 14.09
C LEU A 89 2.58 6.78 13.69
N ALA A 90 3.84 6.44 13.97
CA ALA A 90 4.42 5.12 13.69
C ALA A 90 3.56 3.99 14.28
N ASP A 91 3.14 4.17 15.54
CA ASP A 91 2.31 3.19 16.24
C ASP A 91 0.83 3.31 15.85
N ALA A 92 0.40 4.37 15.16
CA ALA A 92 -1.01 4.57 14.85
C ALA A 92 -1.55 3.50 13.88
N PHE A 93 -0.71 2.99 12.97
CA PHE A 93 -1.09 2.05 11.91
C PHE A 93 -0.30 0.71 11.99
N PRO A 94 -0.94 -0.43 11.68
CA PRO A 94 -2.38 -0.60 11.41
C PRO A 94 -3.21 -0.75 12.69
N GLY A 95 -2.63 -0.56 13.88
CA GLY A 95 -3.30 -0.94 15.13
C GLY A 95 -3.47 -2.46 15.22
N ASP A 96 -4.70 -2.94 15.40
CA ASP A 96 -5.00 -4.38 15.41
C ASP A 96 -5.12 -4.93 13.97
N LEU A 97 -4.01 -5.41 13.43
CA LEU A 97 -3.95 -6.01 12.10
C LEU A 97 -4.84 -7.27 11.98
N HIS A 98 -4.97 -8.07 13.04
CA HIS A 98 -5.76 -9.30 13.00
C HIS A 98 -7.24 -8.98 12.84
N ALA A 99 -7.73 -7.98 13.57
CA ALA A 99 -9.10 -7.50 13.45
C ALA A 99 -9.36 -6.73 12.14
N LEU A 100 -8.34 -6.16 11.50
CA LEU A 100 -8.47 -5.45 10.22
C LEU A 100 -8.53 -6.38 9.00
N ARG A 101 -7.86 -7.54 9.06
CA ARG A 101 -7.77 -8.51 7.94
C ARG A 101 -9.11 -8.94 7.32
N PRO A 102 -10.21 -9.13 8.09
CA PRO A 102 -11.53 -9.42 7.52
C PRO A 102 -12.09 -8.33 6.60
N TYR A 103 -11.55 -7.12 6.63
CA TYR A 103 -11.98 -5.96 5.84
C TYR A 103 -11.04 -5.64 4.68
N LEU A 104 -10.14 -6.55 4.31
CA LEU A 104 -9.33 -6.41 3.11
C LEU A 104 -10.16 -6.75 1.87
N GLY A 105 -9.95 -6.01 0.79
CA GLY A 105 -10.64 -6.22 -0.47
C GLY A 105 -11.07 -4.93 -1.14
N PHE A 106 -11.96 -5.09 -2.12
CA PHE A 106 -12.52 -3.98 -2.89
C PHE A 106 -13.86 -3.57 -2.31
N TYR A 107 -14.06 -2.26 -2.22
CA TYR A 107 -15.27 -1.62 -1.75
C TYR A 107 -15.70 -0.60 -2.79
N GLN A 108 -17.00 -0.56 -3.04
CA GLN A 108 -17.61 0.62 -3.61
C GLN A 108 -18.02 1.52 -2.43
N ALA A 109 -17.69 2.80 -2.50
CA ALA A 109 -18.03 3.76 -1.47
C ALA A 109 -18.93 4.86 -2.05
N TRP A 110 -19.90 5.30 -1.26
CA TRP A 110 -20.85 6.34 -1.63
C TRP A 110 -20.99 7.39 -0.55
N HIS A 111 -20.88 8.66 -0.94
CA HIS A 111 -21.10 9.79 -0.02
C HIS A 111 -21.66 11.01 -0.75
N THR A 112 -22.32 11.91 -0.03
CA THR A 112 -22.87 13.13 -0.63
C THR A 112 -21.75 14.10 -1.01
N SER A 113 -21.78 14.61 -2.24
CA SER A 113 -20.82 15.63 -2.65
C SER A 113 -21.21 16.99 -2.08
N LEU A 114 -20.23 17.73 -1.56
CA LEU A 114 -20.41 19.14 -1.20
C LEU A 114 -19.91 20.10 -2.27
N SER A 115 -19.01 19.63 -3.14
CA SER A 115 -18.62 20.38 -4.34
C SER A 115 -19.74 20.41 -5.39
N TRP A 116 -20.65 19.42 -5.34
CA TRP A 116 -21.85 19.33 -6.17
C TRP A 116 -23.05 18.97 -5.30
N PRO A 117 -23.81 19.96 -4.79
CA PRO A 117 -25.03 19.71 -4.03
C PRO A 117 -25.96 18.71 -4.74
N ASP A 118 -26.65 17.89 -3.96
CA ASP A 118 -27.59 16.86 -4.43
C ASP A 118 -27.01 15.73 -5.30
N ARG A 119 -25.68 15.68 -5.47
CA ARG A 119 -24.98 14.58 -6.15
C ARG A 119 -24.31 13.64 -5.15
N ILE A 120 -24.17 12.38 -5.56
CA ILE A 120 -23.45 11.34 -4.82
C ILE A 120 -22.10 11.11 -5.50
N VAL A 121 -21.02 11.14 -4.72
CA VAL A 121 -19.71 10.67 -5.16
C VAL A 121 -19.68 9.16 -5.06
N CYS A 122 -19.31 8.51 -6.16
CA CYS A 122 -19.04 7.08 -6.22
C CYS A 122 -17.53 6.85 -6.30
N ALA A 123 -17.00 6.02 -5.40
CA ALA A 123 -15.60 5.67 -5.36
C ALA A 123 -15.39 4.15 -5.39
N CYS A 124 -14.24 3.72 -5.90
CA CYS A 124 -13.75 2.36 -5.73
C CYS A 124 -12.53 2.40 -4.80
N ALA A 125 -12.65 1.83 -3.62
CA ALA A 125 -11.59 1.73 -2.62
C ALA A 125 -11.03 0.29 -2.56
N HIS A 126 -9.72 0.17 -2.37
CA HIS A 126 -9.05 -1.11 -2.22
C HIS A 126 -8.16 -1.09 -0.98
N LEU A 127 -8.47 -1.97 -0.02
CA LEU A 127 -7.70 -2.20 1.19
C LEU A 127 -6.84 -3.45 1.00
N ARG A 128 -5.52 -3.32 1.13
CA ARG A 128 -4.57 -4.42 0.96
C ARG A 128 -3.47 -4.41 2.01
N GLU A 129 -3.12 -5.58 2.53
CA GLU A 129 -1.98 -5.74 3.42
C GLU A 129 -0.66 -5.66 2.63
N ASN A 130 0.32 -4.93 3.16
CA ASN A 130 1.69 -4.88 2.65
C ASN A 130 2.67 -4.61 3.80
N GLY A 131 3.61 -5.52 4.05
CA GLY A 131 4.67 -5.30 5.05
C GLY A 131 4.16 -5.07 6.48
N GLY A 132 3.05 -5.70 6.88
CA GLY A 132 2.45 -5.53 8.20
C GLY A 132 1.63 -4.24 8.37
N GLN A 133 1.44 -3.47 7.29
CA GLN A 133 0.56 -2.31 7.22
C GLN A 133 -0.62 -2.61 6.29
N VAL A 134 -1.69 -1.82 6.39
CA VAL A 134 -2.80 -1.89 5.43
C VAL A 134 -2.82 -0.61 4.60
N LEU A 135 -2.55 -0.76 3.31
CA LEU A 135 -2.60 0.32 2.33
C LEU A 135 -4.03 0.46 1.82
N VAL A 136 -4.49 1.71 1.69
CA VAL A 136 -5.74 2.05 1.02
C VAL A 136 -5.46 2.82 -0.27
N SER A 137 -6.25 2.55 -1.30
CA SER A 137 -6.26 3.36 -2.52
C SER A 137 -7.70 3.53 -2.97
N SER A 138 -8.12 4.79 -3.11
CA SER A 138 -9.47 5.13 -3.57
C SER A 138 -9.40 5.86 -4.91
N LEU A 139 -10.30 5.48 -5.82
CA LEU A 139 -10.49 6.13 -7.11
C LEU A 139 -11.89 6.71 -7.15
N GLU A 140 -11.96 8.03 -7.27
CA GLU A 140 -13.21 8.77 -7.40
C GLU A 140 -13.36 9.25 -8.83
N ARG A 141 -14.59 9.19 -9.31
CA ARG A 141 -14.99 9.76 -10.60
C ARG A 141 -16.19 10.64 -10.36
N ILE A 142 -16.04 11.91 -10.70
CA ILE A 142 -17.10 12.89 -10.64
C ILE A 142 -17.37 13.35 -12.06
N GLU A 143 -18.62 13.25 -12.47
CA GLU A 143 -19.09 13.72 -13.77
C GLU A 143 -20.26 14.67 -13.57
N ASP A 144 -20.15 15.83 -14.16
CA ASP A 144 -21.18 16.85 -14.17
C ASP A 144 -21.38 17.27 -15.63
N ALA A 145 -22.24 16.51 -16.33
CA ALA A 145 -22.48 16.65 -17.76
C ALA A 145 -23.03 18.03 -18.14
N GLU A 146 -23.85 18.62 -17.25
CA GLU A 146 -24.43 19.96 -17.44
C GLU A 146 -23.37 21.06 -17.54
N ASN A 147 -22.27 20.91 -16.80
CA ASN A 147 -21.15 21.86 -16.80
C ASN A 147 -19.93 21.34 -17.57
N GLY A 148 -20.03 20.19 -18.24
CA GLY A 148 -18.94 19.57 -18.99
C GLY A 148 -17.75 19.10 -18.16
N ILE A 149 -17.94 18.79 -16.87
CA ILE A 149 -16.84 18.44 -15.96
C ILE A 149 -16.70 16.94 -15.86
N VAL A 150 -15.47 16.46 -16.05
CA VAL A 150 -15.07 15.08 -15.74
C VAL A 150 -13.82 15.15 -14.88
N GLN A 151 -13.96 14.84 -13.60
CA GLN A 151 -12.86 14.81 -12.64
C GLN A 151 -12.60 13.38 -12.19
N ARG A 152 -11.33 12.99 -12.20
CA ARG A 152 -10.86 11.72 -11.66
C ARG A 152 -9.83 12.01 -10.60
N SER A 153 -10.08 11.51 -9.39
CA SER A 153 -9.19 11.72 -8.26
C SER A 153 -8.71 10.38 -7.74
N ARG A 154 -7.41 10.30 -7.46
CA ARG A 154 -6.80 9.11 -6.85
C ARG A 154 -6.24 9.49 -5.50
N TYR A 155 -6.62 8.69 -4.52
CA TYR A 155 -6.21 8.79 -3.14
C TYR A 155 -5.33 7.61 -2.78
N THR A 156 -4.35 7.82 -1.91
CA THR A 156 -3.51 6.74 -1.38
C THR A 156 -3.21 7.02 0.07
N GLY A 157 -3.27 5.97 0.90
CA GLY A 157 -3.18 6.15 2.33
C GLY A 157 -2.99 4.86 3.11
N LEU A 158 -3.26 4.97 4.41
CA LEU A 158 -3.18 3.86 5.34
C LEU A 158 -4.50 3.64 6.07
N ALA A 159 -4.75 2.39 6.43
CA ALA A 159 -5.86 1.97 7.26
C ALA A 159 -5.36 1.47 8.62
N ALA A 160 -6.06 1.87 9.69
CA ALA A 160 -5.83 1.39 11.04
C ALA A 160 -7.14 0.85 11.64
N TYR A 161 -7.03 -0.17 12.48
CA TYR A 161 -8.12 -0.69 13.29
C TYR A 161 -7.85 -0.41 14.76
N ARG A 162 -8.70 0.41 15.38
CA ARG A 162 -8.62 0.79 16.80
C ARG A 162 -10.01 0.97 17.36
N HIS A 163 -10.25 0.55 18.60
CA HIS A 163 -11.54 0.72 19.28
C HIS A 163 -12.75 0.28 18.43
N GLN A 164 -12.63 -0.85 17.71
CA GLN A 164 -13.68 -1.39 16.84
C GLN A 164 -14.12 -0.40 15.73
N ARG A 165 -13.19 0.41 15.24
CA ARG A 165 -13.36 1.33 14.11
C ARG A 165 -12.22 1.15 13.13
N ILE A 166 -12.51 1.33 11.85
CA ILE A 166 -11.50 1.39 10.80
C ILE A 166 -11.28 2.86 10.46
N PHE A 167 -10.05 3.33 10.64
CA PHE A 167 -9.62 4.68 10.31
C PHE A 167 -8.85 4.65 8.99
N LEU A 168 -9.29 5.42 8.01
CA LEU A 168 -8.59 5.64 6.76
C LEU A 168 -8.04 7.06 6.78
N THR A 169 -6.75 7.21 6.47
CA THR A 169 -6.14 8.52 6.21
C THR A 169 -5.47 8.46 4.86
N GLU A 170 -5.95 9.30 3.95
CA GLU A 170 -5.62 9.28 2.54
C GLU A 170 -5.15 10.64 2.06
N LEU A 171 -4.26 10.64 1.07
CA LEU A 171 -3.76 11.83 0.41
C LEU A 171 -4.16 11.81 -1.07
N THR A 172 -4.69 12.92 -1.59
CA THR A 172 -4.89 13.07 -3.04
C THR A 172 -3.56 13.13 -3.78
N ARG A 173 -3.53 12.63 -5.02
CA ARG A 173 -2.43 12.87 -5.95
C ARG A 173 -2.63 14.16 -6.73
N GLY A 174 -1.57 14.94 -6.91
CA GLY A 174 -1.55 16.17 -7.69
C GLY A 174 -0.59 17.20 -7.12
N ASP A 175 -0.59 18.40 -7.69
CA ASP A 175 0.34 19.49 -7.33
C ASP A 175 0.05 20.12 -5.95
N ALA A 176 -1.20 20.01 -5.48
CA ALA A 176 -1.63 20.49 -4.16
C ALA A 176 -2.39 19.36 -3.44
N PRO A 177 -1.67 18.40 -2.82
CA PRO A 177 -2.29 17.26 -2.17
C PRO A 177 -3.07 17.67 -0.91
N THR A 178 -4.19 16.99 -0.70
CA THR A 178 -5.16 17.25 0.37
C THR A 178 -5.43 15.95 1.12
N PHE A 179 -5.74 16.07 2.41
CA PHE A 179 -6.12 14.92 3.21
C PHE A 179 -7.61 14.60 3.05
N GLY A 180 -7.89 13.31 2.91
CA GLY A 180 -9.20 12.71 3.16
C GLY A 180 -9.10 11.80 4.39
N GLN A 181 -10.10 11.85 5.25
CA GLN A 181 -10.17 10.97 6.42
C GLN A 181 -11.53 10.30 6.48
N THR A 182 -11.53 8.99 6.70
CA THR A 182 -12.77 8.22 6.85
C THR A 182 -12.71 7.38 8.11
N ILE A 183 -13.79 7.39 8.88
CA ILE A 183 -13.98 6.50 10.03
C ILE A 183 -15.16 5.58 9.71
N LEU A 184 -14.88 4.28 9.56
CA LEU A 184 -15.87 3.26 9.29
C LEU A 184 -16.16 2.45 10.56
N MET A 185 -17.42 2.07 10.69
CA MET A 185 -17.98 1.26 11.77
C MET A 185 -18.31 -0.11 11.19
N PRO A 186 -17.55 -1.15 11.56
CA PRO A 186 -17.92 -2.51 11.23
C PRO A 186 -19.15 -2.96 12.01
N PHE A 187 -20.05 -3.68 11.35
CA PHE A 187 -21.18 -4.36 12.02
C PHE A 187 -20.74 -5.68 12.66
N GLU A 188 -21.56 -6.18 13.59
CA GLU A 188 -21.42 -7.53 14.13
C GLU A 188 -21.47 -8.61 13.02
N THR A 189 -20.94 -9.79 13.37
CA THR A 189 -20.45 -10.92 12.56
C THR A 189 -21.19 -11.26 11.26
N TYR A 190 -22.46 -10.89 11.10
CA TYR A 190 -23.33 -11.27 9.99
C TYR A 190 -23.53 -10.19 8.90
N GLN A 191 -23.06 -8.94 9.08
CA GLN A 191 -23.25 -7.84 8.12
C GLN A 191 -21.95 -7.22 7.57
N ARG A 192 -20.88 -8.01 7.44
CA ARG A 192 -19.56 -7.55 6.91
C ARG A 192 -19.58 -7.02 5.46
N ARG A 193 -20.72 -7.09 4.76
CA ARG A 193 -20.87 -6.61 3.38
C ARG A 193 -20.91 -5.08 3.26
N TYR A 194 -21.26 -4.38 4.34
CA TYR A 194 -21.39 -2.92 4.33
C TYR A 194 -20.61 -2.31 5.49
N LEU A 195 -19.98 -1.17 5.23
CA LEU A 195 -19.27 -0.39 6.23
C LEU A 195 -19.86 1.01 6.22
N ARG A 196 -20.50 1.42 7.31
CA ARG A 196 -21.03 2.78 7.42
C ARG A 196 -20.05 3.64 8.19
N GLY A 197 -19.98 4.92 7.84
CA GLY A 197 -19.04 5.80 8.48
C GLY A 197 -19.29 7.27 8.20
N VAL A 198 -18.27 8.04 8.52
CA VAL A 198 -18.17 9.45 8.14
C VAL A 198 -16.87 9.62 7.38
N THR A 199 -16.95 10.30 6.24
CA THR A 199 -15.78 10.79 5.49
C THR A 199 -15.71 12.30 5.60
N MET A 200 -14.49 12.84 5.65
CA MET A 200 -14.21 14.26 5.74
C MET A 200 -13.03 14.63 4.85
N GLY A 201 -13.01 15.88 4.39
CA GLY A 201 -11.98 16.41 3.53
C GLY A 201 -12.21 17.89 3.26
N ILE A 202 -11.63 18.40 2.18
CA ILE A 202 -11.87 19.77 1.72
C ILE A 202 -12.54 19.75 0.35
N SER A 203 -13.49 20.66 0.13
CA SER A 203 -14.21 20.75 -1.13
C SER A 203 -13.35 21.47 -2.18
N TRP A 204 -13.19 20.87 -3.36
CA TRP A 204 -12.45 21.52 -4.46
C TRP A 204 -13.16 22.78 -4.98
N ARG A 205 -14.49 22.79 -4.90
CA ARG A 205 -15.33 23.99 -5.09
C ARG A 205 -15.66 24.61 -3.74
N ASN A 206 -16.18 25.84 -3.73
CA ASN A 206 -16.55 26.53 -2.49
C ASN A 206 -15.35 26.88 -1.59
N ASN A 207 -14.27 27.41 -2.18
CA ASN A 207 -13.13 27.99 -1.47
C ASN A 207 -12.41 27.02 -0.49
N ASN A 208 -12.27 25.74 -0.84
CA ASN A 208 -11.59 24.74 0.00
C ASN A 208 -12.20 24.60 1.41
N LEU A 209 -13.51 24.84 1.55
CA LEU A 209 -14.17 24.67 2.83
C LEU A 209 -14.08 23.21 3.31
N PRO A 210 -13.80 23.00 4.61
CA PRO A 210 -13.77 21.66 5.18
C PRO A 210 -15.19 21.09 5.22
N TYR A 211 -15.29 19.78 5.12
CA TYR A 211 -16.55 19.10 5.25
C TYR A 211 -16.47 17.73 5.90
N ALA A 212 -17.62 17.27 6.39
CA ALA A 212 -17.84 15.89 6.81
C ALA A 212 -19.23 15.42 6.34
N THR A 213 -19.31 14.19 5.83
CA THR A 213 -20.57 13.57 5.41
C THR A 213 -20.58 12.07 5.73
N ARG A 214 -21.78 11.50 5.77
CA ARG A 214 -21.96 10.05 5.92
C ARG A 214 -21.48 9.33 4.66
N THR A 215 -20.86 8.17 4.88
CA THR A 215 -20.42 7.26 3.81
C THR A 215 -20.89 5.85 4.09
N VAL A 216 -21.09 5.07 3.04
CA VAL A 216 -21.41 3.64 3.06
C VAL A 216 -20.59 2.88 2.03
#